data_AF-A0A1Y2E913-F1
#
_entry.id   AF-A0A1Y2E913-F1
#
_cell.length_a   1.000
_cell.length_b   1.000
_cell.length_c   1.000
_cell.angle_alpha   90.00
_cell.angle_beta   90.00
_cell.angle_gamma   90.00
#
_symmetry.space_group_name_H-M   'P 1'
#
loop_
_entity.id
_entity.type
_entity.pdbx_description
1 polymer ?
#
loop_
_entity_poly.entity_id
_entity_poly.type
_entity_poly.pdbx_seq_one_letter_code
_entity_poly.pdbx_strand_id
1 'polypeptide(L)'
;MAAPAPTPCDIAWSHIQIDSVLPPLHADATAEQWSTAFTTRGELCKLLLSVDLPRFMAWPDVGQPQEVRALARRAVEQSREQHQRLTMRTGLPRLYEQDAYLNTFVGVARAMRPFCSMMDRQDVNRMLRSYVDSICNKMTSSAKTAEQGDQTTYLCARHWATLDPLRRAAGVLAAKAYYERIEFAAQLRLHPAVPPLFVRRAVIFTLK
;
A
#
# COMPACT_ATOMS: atom_id res chain seq x y z
N MET A 1 -8.40 -33.51 -7.33
CA MET A 1 -7.55 -32.59 -8.12
C MET A 1 -6.21 -32.49 -7.42
N ALA A 2 -5.10 -32.67 -8.14
CA ALA A 2 -3.77 -32.52 -7.54
C ALA A 2 -3.51 -31.04 -7.18
N ALA A 3 -2.80 -30.79 -6.09
CA ALA A 3 -2.37 -29.44 -5.73
C ALA A 3 -1.40 -28.91 -6.82
N PRO A 4 -1.47 -27.61 -7.18
CA PRO A 4 -0.52 -27.03 -8.12
C PRO A 4 0.91 -27.16 -7.57
N ALA A 5 1.88 -27.33 -8.47
CA ALA A 5 3.29 -27.36 -8.08
C ALA A 5 3.69 -26.00 -7.44
N PRO A 6 4.55 -25.99 -6.40
CA PRO A 6 4.97 -24.76 -5.76
C PRO A 6 5.74 -23.87 -6.73
N THR A 7 5.45 -22.57 -6.72
CA THR A 7 6.17 -21.59 -7.54
C THR A 7 7.55 -21.29 -6.94
N PRO A 8 8.50 -20.69 -7.69
CA PRO A 8 9.79 -20.27 -7.12
C PRO A 8 9.65 -19.35 -5.90
N CYS A 9 8.64 -18.48 -5.89
CA CYS A 9 8.33 -17.61 -4.75
C CYS A 9 7.86 -18.42 -3.54
N ASP A 10 7.04 -19.46 -3.74
CA ASP A 10 6.59 -20.33 -2.64
C ASP A 10 7.76 -21.07 -1.99
N ILE A 11 8.67 -21.60 -2.81
CA ILE A 11 9.86 -22.29 -2.31
C ILE A 11 10.74 -21.31 -1.51
N ALA A 12 10.95 -20.11 -2.04
CA ALA A 12 11.86 -19.13 -1.44
C ALA A 12 11.30 -18.46 -0.17
N TRP A 13 10.00 -18.18 -0.09
CA TRP A 13 9.47 -17.25 0.92
C TRP A 13 8.33 -17.79 1.78
N SER A 14 7.74 -18.96 1.47
CA SER A 14 6.61 -19.48 2.23
C SER A 14 6.90 -19.75 3.71
N HIS A 15 8.18 -19.92 4.06
CA HIS A 15 8.67 -20.17 5.41
C HIS A 15 9.06 -18.88 6.16
N ILE A 16 9.09 -17.73 5.48
CA ILE A 16 9.53 -16.45 6.06
C ILE A 16 8.38 -15.84 6.85
N GLN A 17 8.67 -15.39 8.08
CA GLN A 17 7.72 -14.68 8.92
C GLN A 17 7.58 -13.24 8.44
N ILE A 18 6.35 -12.76 8.27
CA ILE A 18 6.13 -11.39 7.76
C ILE A 18 6.77 -10.32 8.64
N ASP A 19 6.80 -10.52 9.96
CA ASP A 19 7.37 -9.56 10.91
C ASP A 19 8.88 -9.35 10.73
N SER A 20 9.62 -10.28 10.10
CA SER A 20 11.04 -10.09 9.80
C SER A 20 11.29 -9.19 8.59
N VAL A 21 10.31 -9.06 7.70
CA VAL A 21 10.40 -8.24 6.48
C VAL A 21 9.67 -6.91 6.67
N LEU A 22 8.51 -6.96 7.33
CA LEU A 22 7.63 -5.83 7.56
C LEU A 22 7.22 -5.82 9.05
N PRO A 23 8.12 -5.39 9.95
CA PRO A 23 7.86 -5.38 11.37
C PRO A 23 6.71 -4.43 11.73
N PRO A 24 5.90 -4.76 12.75
CA PRO A 24 4.92 -3.83 13.29
C PRO A 24 5.60 -2.56 13.83
N LEU A 25 4.91 -1.43 13.70
CA LEU A 25 5.37 -0.18 14.30
C LEU A 25 5.12 -0.22 15.82
N HIS A 26 6.10 0.21 16.61
CA HIS A 26 6.01 0.32 18.06
C HIS A 26 6.24 1.76 18.52
N ALA A 27 5.90 2.07 19.78
CA ALA A 27 6.04 3.43 20.32
C ALA A 27 7.51 3.86 20.41
N ASP A 28 8.39 2.92 20.73
CA ASP A 28 9.85 3.05 20.83
C ASP A 28 10.57 2.93 19.48
N ALA A 29 9.83 2.94 18.36
CA ALA A 29 10.39 2.88 17.01
C ALA A 29 11.34 4.05 16.72
N THR A 30 12.31 3.80 15.83
CA THR A 30 13.30 4.78 15.41
C THR A 30 12.69 5.91 14.58
N ALA A 31 13.42 7.02 14.44
CA ALA A 31 12.96 8.15 13.62
C ALA A 31 12.72 7.76 12.15
N GLU A 32 13.55 6.87 11.62
CA GLU A 32 13.39 6.33 10.27
C GLU A 32 12.12 5.49 10.13
N GLN A 33 11.82 4.65 11.11
CA GLN A 33 10.58 3.85 11.13
C GLN A 33 9.34 4.75 11.20
N TRP A 34 9.35 5.78 12.05
CA TRP A 34 8.27 6.78 12.09
C TRP A 34 8.12 7.51 10.75
N SER A 35 9.22 8.02 10.19
CA SER A 35 9.22 8.70 8.88
C SER A 35 8.65 7.81 7.77
N THR A 36 9.05 6.54 7.77
CA THR A 36 8.52 5.52 6.85
C THR A 36 7.02 5.34 7.06
N ALA A 37 6.54 5.20 8.30
CA ALA A 37 5.11 5.07 8.59
C ALA A 37 4.29 6.27 8.10
N PHE A 38 4.77 7.50 8.33
CA PHE A 38 4.15 8.73 7.82
C PHE A 38 4.09 8.73 6.28
N THR A 39 5.19 8.35 5.64
CA THR A 39 5.30 8.29 4.18
C THR A 39 4.34 7.24 3.61
N THR A 40 4.36 6.02 4.13
CA THR A 40 3.47 4.92 3.74
C THR A 40 2.00 5.32 3.84
N ARG A 41 1.58 5.90 4.97
CA ARG A 41 0.22 6.42 5.13
C ARG A 41 -0.11 7.49 4.09
N GLY A 42 0.78 8.47 3.93
CA GLY A 42 0.59 9.58 3.00
C GLY A 42 0.46 9.12 1.56
N GLU A 43 1.36 8.25 1.11
CA GLU A 43 1.36 7.71 -0.26
C GLU A 43 0.14 6.84 -0.54
N LEU A 44 -0.31 6.01 0.40
CA LEU A 44 -1.57 5.27 0.20
C LEU A 44 -2.77 6.23 0.09
N CYS A 45 -2.86 7.24 0.96
CA CYS A 45 -3.96 8.19 0.88
C CYS A 45 -3.94 8.98 -0.44
N LYS A 46 -2.76 9.40 -0.91
CA LYS A 46 -2.61 10.05 -2.22
C LYS A 46 -3.04 9.12 -3.36
N LEU A 47 -2.67 7.84 -3.30
CA LEU A 47 -3.10 6.84 -4.27
C LEU A 47 -4.63 6.78 -4.34
N LEU A 48 -5.31 6.68 -3.19
CA LEU A 48 -6.78 6.62 -3.13
C LEU A 48 -7.49 7.92 -3.55
N LEU A 49 -6.78 9.05 -3.46
CA LEU A 49 -7.24 10.36 -3.94
C LEU A 49 -6.95 10.59 -5.43
N SER A 50 -6.12 9.74 -6.05
CA SER A 50 -5.82 9.82 -7.47
C SER A 50 -7.09 9.73 -8.31
N VAL A 51 -7.10 10.47 -9.41
CA VAL A 51 -8.12 10.34 -10.46
C VAL A 51 -7.95 8.99 -11.17
N ASP A 52 -6.70 8.62 -11.41
CA ASP A 52 -6.32 7.39 -12.09
C ASP A 52 -5.79 6.38 -11.07
N LEU A 53 -6.67 5.46 -10.65
CA LEU A 53 -6.26 4.28 -9.89
C LEU A 53 -5.59 3.25 -10.82
N PRO A 54 -4.67 2.43 -10.31
CA PRO A 54 -4.12 1.32 -11.08
C PRO A 54 -5.23 0.45 -11.70
N ARG A 55 -5.03 -0.07 -12.91
CA ARG A 55 -6.06 -0.81 -13.68
C ARG A 55 -6.74 -1.96 -12.92
N PHE A 56 -6.04 -2.56 -11.95
CA PHE A 56 -6.53 -3.67 -11.12
C PHE A 56 -7.08 -3.22 -9.76
N MET A 57 -7.00 -1.93 -9.45
CA MET A 57 -7.57 -1.32 -8.25
C MET A 57 -8.88 -0.63 -8.64
N ALA A 58 -9.96 -1.40 -8.65
CA ALA A 58 -11.29 -0.91 -8.94
C ALA A 58 -12.14 -0.83 -7.67
N TRP A 59 -12.88 0.26 -7.52
CA TRP A 59 -13.90 0.34 -6.46
C TRP A 59 -14.95 -0.75 -6.68
N PRO A 60 -15.38 -1.46 -5.63
CA PRO A 60 -16.53 -2.35 -5.75
C PRO A 60 -17.77 -1.52 -6.13
N ASP A 61 -18.68 -2.09 -6.92
CA ASP A 61 -19.87 -1.39 -7.45
C ASP A 61 -20.78 -0.80 -6.37
N VAL A 62 -20.67 -1.29 -5.13
CA VAL A 62 -21.47 -0.87 -3.95
C VAL A 62 -20.70 0.08 -3.02
N GLY A 63 -19.47 0.46 -3.38
CA GLY A 63 -18.66 1.35 -2.56
C GLY A 63 -19.19 2.78 -2.53
N GLN A 64 -18.80 3.54 -1.51
CA GLN A 64 -18.98 4.99 -1.48
C GLN A 64 -17.63 5.69 -1.66
N PRO A 65 -17.09 5.81 -2.90
CA PRO A 65 -15.78 6.39 -3.14
C PRO A 65 -15.60 7.79 -2.53
N GLN A 66 -16.68 8.57 -2.44
CA GLN A 66 -16.64 9.92 -1.87
C GLN A 66 -16.37 9.90 -0.36
N GLU A 67 -16.95 8.97 0.40
CA GLU A 67 -16.67 8.84 1.83
C GLU A 67 -15.23 8.39 2.08
N VAL A 68 -14.75 7.44 1.27
CA VAL A 68 -13.37 6.97 1.35
C VAL A 68 -12.40 8.10 1.01
N ARG A 69 -12.69 8.88 -0.03
CA ARG A 69 -11.90 10.08 -0.38
C ARG A 69 -11.95 11.13 0.73
N ALA A 70 -13.08 11.33 1.40
CA ALA A 70 -13.18 12.25 2.53
C ALA A 70 -12.30 11.78 3.72
N LEU A 71 -12.32 10.48 4.04
CA LEU A 71 -11.44 9.89 5.05
C LEU A 71 -9.96 10.00 4.66
N ALA A 72 -9.61 9.73 3.41
CA ALA A 72 -8.24 9.87 2.90
C ALA A 72 -7.74 11.31 3.01
N ARG A 73 -8.56 12.32 2.67
CA ARG A 73 -8.22 13.75 2.86
C ARG A 73 -7.97 14.08 4.33
N ARG A 74 -8.86 13.63 5.23
CA ARG A 74 -8.70 13.83 6.68
C ARG A 74 -7.44 13.14 7.23
N ALA A 75 -7.10 11.95 6.70
CA ALA A 75 -5.87 11.26 7.07
C ALA A 75 -4.61 11.98 6.59
N VAL A 76 -4.63 12.56 5.39
CA VAL A 76 -3.52 13.42 4.90
C VAL A 76 -3.38 14.66 5.78
N GLU A 77 -4.49 15.33 6.12
CA GLU A 77 -4.46 16.51 6.98
C GLU A 77 -3.92 16.19 8.37
N GLN A 78 -4.45 15.14 9.02
CA GLN A 78 -3.92 14.63 10.28
C GLN A 78 -2.42 14.31 10.19
N SER A 79 -1.99 13.73 9.07
CA SER A 79 -0.58 13.41 8.86
C SER A 79 0.29 14.65 8.78
N ARG A 80 -0.19 15.71 8.11
CA ARG A 80 0.51 16.99 8.01
C ARG A 80 0.64 17.65 9.38
N GLU A 81 -0.46 17.73 10.13
CA GLU A 81 -0.46 18.32 11.49
C GLU A 81 0.48 17.57 12.44
N GLN A 82 0.44 16.24 12.42
CA GLN A 82 1.33 15.40 13.23
C GLN A 82 2.79 15.58 12.82
N HIS A 83 3.08 15.64 11.52
CA HIS A 83 4.44 15.81 11.03
C HIS A 83 5.04 17.17 11.46
N GLN A 84 4.22 18.24 11.45
CA GLN A 84 4.64 19.56 11.94
C GLN A 84 4.93 19.60 13.45
N ARG A 85 4.35 18.68 14.23
CA ARG A 85 4.54 18.58 15.67
C ARG A 85 5.69 17.65 16.07
N LEU A 86 6.28 16.94 15.12
CA LEU A 86 7.48 16.13 15.38
C LEU A 86 8.60 17.03 15.88
N THR A 87 9.41 16.48 16.78
CA THR A 87 10.54 17.21 17.33
C THR A 87 11.53 17.54 16.21
N MET A 88 11.72 18.83 15.89
CA MET A 88 12.57 19.25 14.75
C MET A 88 13.97 18.63 14.75
N ARG A 89 14.52 18.34 15.93
CA ARG A 89 15.86 17.76 16.10
C ARG A 89 15.93 16.25 15.84
N THR A 90 14.88 15.51 16.15
CA THR A 90 14.91 14.03 16.13
C THR A 90 13.94 13.40 15.14
N GLY A 91 12.97 14.16 14.62
CA GLY A 91 11.89 13.62 13.79
C GLY A 91 10.95 12.68 14.56
N LEU A 92 11.04 12.62 15.89
CA LEU A 92 10.24 11.75 16.73
C LEU A 92 9.04 12.49 17.34
N PRO A 93 7.91 11.79 17.54
CA PRO A 93 6.87 12.26 18.44
C PRO A 93 7.44 12.45 19.84
N ARG A 94 6.86 13.37 20.62
CA ARG A 94 7.21 13.51 22.04
C ARG A 94 6.86 12.22 22.77
N LEU A 95 7.66 11.82 23.78
CA LEU A 95 7.51 10.54 24.48
C LEU A 95 6.07 10.29 24.95
N TYR A 96 5.42 11.29 25.55
CA TYR A 96 4.05 11.17 26.05
C TYR A 96 2.97 11.15 24.95
N GLU A 97 3.33 11.38 23.68
CA GLU A 97 2.43 11.38 22.52
C GLU A 97 2.63 10.16 21.60
N GLN A 98 3.69 9.36 21.80
CA GLN A 98 4.04 8.24 20.92
C GLN A 98 2.89 7.24 20.74
N ASP A 99 2.22 6.86 21.84
CA ASP A 99 1.06 5.96 21.78
C ASP A 99 -0.11 6.58 21.01
N ALA A 100 -0.35 7.88 21.18
CA ALA A 100 -1.41 8.57 20.46
C ALA A 100 -1.14 8.59 18.95
N TYR A 101 0.12 8.79 18.56
CA TYR A 101 0.56 8.75 17.16
C TYR A 101 0.47 7.33 16.60
N LEU A 102 1.00 6.35 17.32
CA LEU A 102 0.97 4.93 16.94
C LEU A 102 -0.46 4.50 16.64
N ASN A 103 -1.40 4.88 17.51
CA ASN A 103 -2.82 4.61 17.35
C ASN A 103 -3.45 5.21 16.09
N THR A 104 -2.85 6.22 15.45
CA THR A 104 -3.33 6.74 14.15
C THR A 104 -2.88 5.91 12.95
N PHE A 105 -1.95 4.97 13.16
CA PHE A 105 -1.46 4.05 12.14
C PHE A 105 -2.04 2.64 12.33
N VAL A 106 -2.05 2.13 13.55
CA VAL A 106 -2.38 0.71 13.84
C VAL A 106 -3.56 0.53 14.79
N GLY A 107 -4.15 1.61 15.30
CA GLY A 107 -5.22 1.54 16.29
C GLY A 107 -6.58 1.14 15.71
N VAL A 108 -7.53 0.89 16.61
CA VAL A 108 -8.93 0.62 16.26
C VAL A 108 -9.55 1.83 15.54
N ALA A 109 -10.41 1.55 14.56
CA ALA A 109 -11.19 2.54 13.82
C ALA A 109 -12.01 3.45 14.76
N ARG A 110 -11.85 4.76 14.59
CA ARG A 110 -12.55 5.82 15.35
C ARG A 110 -12.59 7.10 14.53
N ALA A 111 -13.57 7.97 14.77
CA ALA A 111 -13.72 9.25 14.07
C ALA A 111 -12.45 10.14 14.06
N MET A 112 -11.63 10.06 15.12
CA MET A 112 -10.35 10.79 15.25
C MET A 112 -9.15 10.09 14.60
N ARG A 113 -9.35 8.91 14.00
CA ARG A 113 -8.34 8.08 13.33
C ARG A 113 -8.83 7.79 11.91
N PRO A 114 -8.88 8.81 11.03
CA PRO A 114 -9.42 8.67 9.68
C PRO A 114 -8.71 7.58 8.86
N PHE A 115 -7.39 7.40 9.02
CA PHE A 115 -6.65 6.34 8.33
C PHE A 115 -7.11 4.94 8.75
N CYS A 116 -7.12 4.65 10.05
CA CYS A 116 -7.60 3.36 10.57
C CYS A 116 -9.07 3.12 10.20
N SER A 117 -9.91 4.15 10.29
CA SER A 117 -11.34 4.06 9.92
C SER A 117 -11.53 3.74 8.44
N MET A 118 -10.72 4.35 7.57
CA MET A 118 -10.72 4.04 6.14
C MET A 118 -10.32 2.59 5.87
N MET A 119 -9.24 2.12 6.51
CA MET A 119 -8.68 0.78 6.31
C MET A 119 -9.55 -0.34 6.91
N ASP A 120 -10.40 -0.01 7.89
CA ASP A 120 -11.35 -0.94 8.51
C ASP A 120 -12.62 -1.14 7.68
N ARG A 121 -12.94 -0.23 6.76
CA ARG A 121 -14.11 -0.39 5.90
C ARG A 121 -13.96 -1.64 5.02
N GLN A 122 -15.02 -2.44 4.98
CA GLN A 122 -15.02 -3.72 4.26
C GLN A 122 -14.83 -3.54 2.74
N ASP A 123 -15.39 -2.48 2.15
CA ASP A 123 -15.25 -2.15 0.73
C ASP A 123 -13.79 -1.81 0.36
N VAL A 124 -13.14 -0.95 1.15
CA VAL A 124 -11.72 -0.60 1.01
C VAL A 124 -10.85 -1.82 1.20
N ASN A 125 -11.04 -2.58 2.27
CA ASN A 125 -10.25 -3.77 2.57
C ASN A 125 -10.36 -4.83 1.45
N ARG A 126 -11.58 -5.05 0.92
CA ARG A 126 -11.81 -5.97 -0.20
C ARG A 126 -11.11 -5.50 -1.48
N MET A 127 -11.22 -4.21 -1.81
CA MET A 127 -10.55 -3.62 -2.97
C MET A 127 -9.03 -3.77 -2.89
N LEU A 128 -8.44 -3.33 -1.77
CA LEU A 128 -6.98 -3.37 -1.58
C LEU A 128 -6.44 -4.79 -1.56
N ARG A 129 -7.15 -5.72 -0.91
CA ARG A 129 -6.80 -7.15 -0.92
C ARG A 129 -6.86 -7.73 -2.32
N SER A 130 -7.97 -7.51 -3.03
CA SER A 130 -8.14 -8.00 -4.41
C SER A 130 -7.04 -7.50 -5.34
N TYR A 131 -6.64 -6.24 -5.18
CA TYR A 131 -5.51 -5.67 -5.91
C TYR A 131 -4.20 -6.40 -5.60
N VAL A 132 -3.84 -6.54 -4.31
CA VAL A 132 -2.59 -7.21 -3.90
C VAL A 132 -2.58 -8.68 -4.32
N ASP A 133 -3.68 -9.42 -4.14
CA ASP A 133 -3.82 -10.80 -4.57
C ASP A 133 -3.67 -10.93 -6.09
N SER A 134 -4.26 -10.01 -6.87
CA SER A 134 -4.15 -9.99 -8.33
C SER A 134 -2.70 -9.77 -8.80
N ILE A 135 -1.98 -8.83 -8.18
CA ILE A 135 -0.58 -8.59 -8.49
C ILE A 135 0.28 -9.78 -8.06
N CYS A 136 0.05 -10.33 -6.87
CA CYS A 136 0.78 -11.49 -6.36
C CYS A 136 0.59 -12.72 -7.26
N ASN A 137 -0.63 -13.01 -7.70
CA ASN A 137 -0.93 -14.13 -8.60
C ASN A 137 -0.27 -13.97 -9.98
N LYS A 138 -0.23 -12.74 -10.52
CA LYS A 138 0.48 -12.45 -11.77
C LYS A 138 2.00 -12.59 -11.61
N MET A 139 2.53 -12.07 -10.50
CA MET A 139 3.94 -12.15 -10.15
C MET A 139 4.41 -13.60 -10.04
N THR A 140 3.74 -14.39 -9.19
CA THR A 140 4.11 -15.79 -8.91
C THR A 140 3.96 -16.70 -10.13
N SER A 141 2.96 -16.44 -10.99
CA SER A 141 2.78 -17.20 -12.23
C SER A 141 3.79 -16.83 -13.33
N SER A 142 4.36 -15.63 -13.30
CA SER A 142 5.29 -15.14 -14.32
C SER A 142 6.77 -15.25 -13.92
N ALA A 143 7.06 -15.30 -12.62
CA ALA A 143 8.41 -15.33 -12.10
C ALA A 143 9.10 -16.68 -12.35
N LYS A 144 10.24 -16.65 -13.05
CA LYS A 144 11.10 -17.82 -13.27
C LYS A 144 12.04 -18.08 -12.09
N THR A 145 12.37 -17.03 -11.35
CA THR A 145 13.20 -17.07 -10.14
C THR A 145 12.58 -16.16 -9.08
N ALA A 146 12.91 -16.36 -7.80
CA ALA A 146 12.32 -15.58 -6.72
C ALA A 146 12.69 -14.07 -6.81
N GLU A 147 13.88 -13.75 -7.31
CA GLU A 147 14.40 -12.38 -7.44
C GLU A 147 13.61 -11.54 -8.45
N GLN A 148 12.86 -12.19 -9.35
CA GLN A 148 11.94 -11.53 -10.28
C GLN A 148 10.62 -11.10 -9.61
N GLY A 149 10.34 -11.63 -8.43
CA GLY A 149 9.19 -11.24 -7.61
C GLY A 149 9.47 -10.03 -6.72
N ASP A 150 8.55 -9.81 -5.79
CA ASP A 150 8.65 -8.84 -4.70
C ASP A 150 8.19 -9.56 -3.42
N GLN A 151 9.12 -9.71 -2.49
CA GLN A 151 8.91 -10.48 -1.26
C GLN A 151 7.81 -9.86 -0.39
N THR A 152 7.78 -8.53 -0.27
CA THR A 152 6.80 -7.80 0.53
C THR A 152 5.38 -8.02 0.00
N THR A 153 5.19 -7.91 -1.31
CA THR A 153 3.90 -8.18 -1.98
C THR A 153 3.43 -9.62 -1.73
N TYR A 154 4.32 -10.60 -1.89
CA TYR A 154 4.02 -12.01 -1.65
C TYR A 154 3.56 -12.27 -0.21
N LEU A 155 4.36 -11.83 0.77
CA LEU A 155 4.06 -12.04 2.19
C LEU A 155 2.78 -11.30 2.61
N CYS A 156 2.56 -10.08 2.09
CA CYS A 156 1.36 -9.32 2.41
C CYS A 156 0.08 -9.97 1.88
N ALA A 157 0.10 -10.54 0.67
CA ALA A 157 -1.03 -11.29 0.13
C ALA A 157 -1.37 -12.50 1.03
N ARG A 158 -0.34 -13.26 1.42
CA ARG A 158 -0.47 -14.45 2.27
C ARG A 158 -0.98 -14.16 3.68
N HIS A 159 -0.49 -13.09 4.30
CA HIS A 159 -0.78 -12.74 5.70
C HIS A 159 -1.81 -11.60 5.85
N TRP A 160 -2.52 -11.23 4.79
CA TRP A 160 -3.38 -10.03 4.74
C TRP A 160 -4.29 -9.85 5.96
N ALA A 161 -4.94 -10.93 6.41
CA ALA A 161 -5.90 -10.91 7.49
C ALA A 161 -5.28 -10.55 8.86
N THR A 162 -4.01 -10.89 9.08
CA THR A 162 -3.30 -10.64 10.35
C THR A 162 -2.56 -9.30 10.35
N LEU A 163 -2.47 -8.63 9.21
CA LEU A 163 -1.80 -7.34 9.10
C LEU A 163 -2.65 -6.20 9.67
N ASP A 164 -1.99 -5.28 10.37
CA ASP A 164 -2.56 -4.00 10.76
C ASP A 164 -2.68 -3.03 9.57
N PRO A 165 -3.43 -1.92 9.71
CA PRO A 165 -3.65 -0.98 8.62
C PRO A 165 -2.38 -0.42 7.96
N LEU A 166 -1.32 -0.14 8.73
CA LEU A 166 -0.09 0.42 8.18
C LEU A 166 0.65 -0.62 7.33
N ARG A 167 0.72 -1.87 7.80
CA ARG A 167 1.37 -2.94 7.04
C ARG A 167 0.59 -3.34 5.78
N ARG A 168 -0.75 -3.30 5.82
CA ARG A 168 -1.57 -3.44 4.61
C ARG A 168 -1.27 -2.32 3.59
N ALA A 169 -1.10 -1.09 4.06
CA ALA A 169 -0.73 0.03 3.19
C ALA A 169 0.64 -0.17 2.53
N ALA A 170 1.63 -0.63 3.29
CA ALA A 170 2.94 -0.97 2.75
C ALA A 170 2.87 -2.08 1.68
N GLY A 171 2.08 -3.13 1.93
CA GLY A 171 1.84 -4.19 0.95
C GLY A 171 1.21 -3.70 -0.35
N VAL A 172 0.24 -2.79 -0.26
CA VAL A 172 -0.40 -2.17 -1.45
C VAL A 172 0.61 -1.32 -2.24
N LEU A 173 1.44 -0.52 -1.56
CA LEU A 173 2.44 0.31 -2.21
C LEU A 173 3.55 -0.53 -2.85
N ALA A 174 3.96 -1.63 -2.21
CA ALA A 174 4.90 -2.59 -2.78
C ALA A 174 4.34 -3.24 -4.06
N ALA A 175 3.07 -3.68 -4.01
CA ALA A 175 2.38 -4.24 -5.17
C ALA A 175 2.29 -3.23 -6.34
N LYS A 176 2.03 -1.95 -6.02
CA LYS A 176 2.03 -0.86 -7.00
C LYS A 176 3.41 -0.66 -7.62
N ALA A 177 4.45 -0.55 -6.80
CA ALA A 177 5.82 -0.37 -7.29
C ALA A 177 6.27 -1.53 -8.18
N TYR A 178 5.93 -2.78 -7.79
CA TYR A 178 6.18 -3.97 -8.60
C TYR A 178 5.46 -3.90 -9.96
N TYR A 179 4.18 -3.53 -9.95
CA TYR A 179 3.37 -3.40 -11.16
C TYR A 179 3.93 -2.34 -12.12
N GLU A 180 4.28 -1.16 -11.60
CA GLU A 180 4.88 -0.07 -12.39
C GLU A 180 6.23 -0.48 -12.98
N ARG A 181 7.04 -1.22 -12.23
CA ARG A 181 8.31 -1.79 -12.73
C ARG A 181 8.08 -2.73 -13.92
N ILE A 182 7.05 -3.57 -13.87
CA ILE A 182 6.70 -4.46 -15.00
C ILE A 182 6.15 -3.68 -16.18
N GLU A 183 5.22 -2.75 -15.97
CA GLU A 183 4.67 -1.92 -17.06
C GLU A 183 5.80 -1.18 -17.78
N PHE A 184 6.72 -0.59 -17.02
CA PHE A 184 7.89 0.10 -17.56
C PHE A 184 8.80 -0.84 -18.36
N ALA A 185 9.14 -2.01 -17.81
CA ALA A 185 9.96 -3.00 -18.50
C ALA A 185 9.30 -3.54 -19.79
N ALA A 186 7.98 -3.70 -19.78
CA ALA A 186 7.21 -4.11 -20.95
C ALA A 186 7.16 -3.02 -22.04
N GLN A 187 7.05 -1.74 -21.65
CA GLN A 187 7.13 -0.61 -22.57
C GLN A 187 8.50 -0.49 -23.24
N LEU A 188 9.59 -0.68 -22.48
CA LEU A 188 10.94 -0.69 -23.04
C LEU A 188 11.15 -1.78 -24.09
N ARG A 189 10.40 -2.89 -23.99
CA ARG A 189 10.42 -4.00 -24.95
C ARG A 189 9.42 -3.83 -26.10
N LEU A 190 8.78 -2.65 -26.20
CA LEU A 190 7.74 -2.36 -27.21
C LEU A 190 6.61 -3.40 -27.21
N HIS A 191 6.23 -3.90 -26.04
CA HIS A 191 5.20 -4.93 -25.96
C HIS A 191 3.84 -4.38 -26.42
N PRO A 192 3.14 -5.03 -27.37
CA PRO A 192 1.96 -4.47 -28.04
C PRO A 192 0.77 -4.23 -27.10
N ALA A 193 0.75 -4.90 -25.94
CA ALA A 193 -0.32 -4.78 -24.96
C ALA A 193 -0.19 -3.56 -24.01
N VAL A 194 0.92 -2.80 -24.05
CA VAL A 194 1.13 -1.65 -23.17
C VAL A 194 1.07 -0.35 -23.98
N PRO A 195 0.20 0.62 -23.62
CA PRO A 195 0.15 1.90 -24.30
C PRO A 195 1.51 2.60 -24.23
N PRO A 196 1.97 3.27 -25.31
CA PRO A 196 3.22 4.02 -25.28
C PRO A 196 3.16 5.15 -24.24
N LEU A 197 4.29 5.39 -23.57
CA LEU A 197 4.47 6.36 -22.48
C LEU A 197 3.95 7.78 -22.81
N PHE A 198 3.93 8.15 -24.08
CA PHE A 198 3.51 9.46 -24.56
C PHE A 198 1.99 9.71 -24.53
N VAL A 199 1.15 8.70 -24.26
CA VAL A 199 -0.32 8.87 -24.28
C VAL A 199 -0.89 9.23 -22.90
N ARG A 200 -0.19 8.91 -21.79
CA ARG A 200 -0.71 9.17 -20.43
C ARG A 200 -0.58 10.63 -19.94
N ARG A 201 0.11 11.52 -20.67
CA ARG A 201 0.26 12.95 -20.31
C ARG A 201 -0.56 13.93 -21.16
N ALA A 202 -1.34 13.45 -22.14
CA ALA A 202 -2.04 14.33 -23.09
C ALA A 202 -3.49 14.72 -22.71
N VAL A 203 -3.90 14.56 -21.44
CA VAL A 203 -5.25 14.95 -20.96
C VAL A 203 -5.20 16.07 -19.91
N ILE A 204 -4.14 16.89 -19.91
CA ILE A 204 -4.10 18.16 -19.18
C ILE A 204 -3.53 19.20 -20.13
N PHE A 205 -4.29 19.61 -21.15
CA PHE A 205 -4.23 20.94 -21.80
C PHE A 205 -5.24 20.97 -22.95
N THR A 206 -6.54 20.95 -22.61
CA THR A 206 -7.57 21.45 -23.52
C THR A 206 -8.74 22.02 -22.72
N LEU A 207 -8.84 23.35 -22.77
CA LEU A 207 -10.04 24.20 -22.63
C LEU A 207 -10.56 24.38 -21.18
N LYS A 208 -10.71 25.59 -20.62
CA LYS A 208 -10.83 26.96 -21.15
C LYS A 208 -10.10 27.96 -20.27
#